data_AF-A0A2A6NHX8-F1
#
_entry.id   AF-A0A2A6NHX8-F1
#
_cell.length_a   1.000
_cell.length_b   1.000
_cell.length_c   1.000
_cell.angle_alpha   90.00
_cell.angle_beta   90.00
_cell.angle_gamma   90.00
#
_symmetry.space_group_name_H-M   'P 1'
#
loop_
_entity.id
_entity.type
_entity.pdbx_description
1 polymer ?
#
loop_
_entity_poly.entity_id
_entity_poly.type
_entity_poly.pdbx_seq_one_letter_code
_entity_poly.pdbx_strand_id
1 'polypeptide(L)' 'MANNPFADFSLERAIGLRWTLRDIQARRLKLSPVSDEDLRVLTELGLVELHDEEPVLTEAGAAVLND' A
#
# COMPACT_ATOMS: atom_id res chain seq x y z
N MET A 1 5.15 -3.08 19.54
CA MET A 1 4.88 -4.18 18.61
C MET A 1 4.33 -3.53 17.36
N ALA A 2 5.15 -3.36 16.32
CA ALA A 2 4.63 -2.91 15.03
C ALA A 2 3.65 -3.99 14.57
N ASN A 3 2.37 -3.65 14.51
CA ASN A 3 1.34 -4.57 14.07
C ASN A 3 1.60 -4.77 12.58
N ASN A 4 2.07 -5.93 12.15
CA ASN A 4 2.24 -6.20 10.73
C ASN A 4 0.85 -6.23 10.09
N PRO A 5 0.45 -5.21 9.31
CA PRO A 5 -0.89 -5.15 8.73
C PRO A 5 -1.10 -6.23 7.66
N PHE A 6 -0.04 -6.94 7.28
CA PHE A 6 -0.09 -8.01 6.29
C PHE A 6 -0.07 -9.41 6.89
N ALA A 7 -0.19 -9.56 8.21
CA ALA A 7 -0.06 -10.85 8.89
C ALA A 7 -1.06 -11.92 8.42
N ASP A 8 -2.25 -11.49 7.96
CA ASP A 8 -3.31 -12.38 7.48
C ASP A 8 -3.19 -12.77 5.99
N PHE A 9 -2.22 -12.22 5.26
CA PHE A 9 -2.01 -12.53 3.84
C PHE A 9 -0.91 -13.57 3.62
N SER A 10 -0.97 -14.25 2.47
CA SER A 10 0.16 -15.07 2.02
C SER A 10 1.41 -14.21 1.80
N LEU A 11 2.59 -14.81 1.91
CA LEU A 11 3.87 -14.12 1.72
C LEU A 11 3.93 -13.37 0.39
N GLU A 12 3.49 -14.01 -0.70
CA GLU A 12 3.46 -13.40 -2.04
C GLU A 12 2.56 -12.17 -2.08
N ARG A 13 1.38 -12.24 -1.46
CA ARG A 13 0.44 -11.11 -1.42
C ARG A 13 0.93 -9.99 -0.52
N ALA A 14 1.53 -10.31 0.63
CA ALA A 14 2.17 -9.32 1.50
C ALA A 14 3.32 -8.58 0.79
N ILE A 15 4.15 -9.29 0.02
CA ILE A 15 5.21 -8.70 -0.79
C ILE A 15 4.60 -7.76 -1.85
N GLY A 16 3.59 -8.21 -2.58
CA GLY A 16 2.89 -7.40 -3.59
C GLY A 16 2.34 -6.09 -3.01
N LEU A 17 1.61 -6.17 -1.90
CA LEU A 17 1.04 -5.00 -1.21
C LEU A 17 2.12 -4.02 -0.73
N ARG A 18 3.26 -4.52 -0.21
CA ARG A 18 4.37 -3.66 0.21
C ARG A 18 5.05 -2.97 -0.97
N TRP A 19 5.20 -3.67 -2.09
CA TRP A 19 5.70 -3.07 -3.33
C TRP A 19 4.77 -1.98 -3.84
N THR A 20 3.47 -2.24 -3.83
CA THR A 20 2.44 -1.26 -4.17
C THR A 20 2.55 0.01 -3.32
N LEU A 21 2.67 -0.12 -1.99
CA LEU A 21 2.90 1.04 -1.11
C LEU A 21 4.15 1.83 -1.52
N ARG A 22 5.23 1.15 -1.87
CA ARG A 22 6.47 1.79 -2.31
C ARG A 22 6.30 2.53 -3.65
N ASP A 23 5.55 1.98 -4.58
CA ASP A 23 5.28 2.62 -5.86
C ASP A 23 4.36 3.84 -5.74
N ILE A 24 3.37 3.78 -4.85
CA ILE A 24 2.55 4.95 -4.46
C ILE A 24 3.44 6.02 -3.83
N GLN A 25 4.34 5.65 -2.91
CA GLN A 25 5.25 6.59 -2.25
C GLN A 25 6.18 7.28 -3.25
N ALA A 26 6.70 6.51 -4.20
CA ALA A 26 7.59 7.00 -5.25
C ALA A 26 6.85 7.68 -6.41
N ARG A 27 5.51 7.79 -6.36
CA ARG A 27 4.64 8.30 -7.43
C ARG A 27 4.91 7.64 -8.79
N ARG A 28 5.20 6.32 -8.77
CA ARG A 28 5.54 5.52 -9.97
C ARG A 28 4.33 4.94 -10.70
N LEU A 29 3.15 5.50 -10.44
CA LEU A 29 1.84 5.03 -10.90
C LEU A 29 1.61 5.18 -12.41
N LYS A 30 2.42 6.02 -13.09
CA LYS A 30 2.28 6.28 -14.54
C LYS A 30 2.87 5.18 -15.43
N LEU A 31 3.88 4.45 -14.95
CA LEU A 31 4.56 3.40 -15.73
C LEU A 31 4.04 2.00 -15.41
N SER A 32 3.58 1.79 -14.19
CA SER A 32 2.92 0.56 -13.76
C SER A 32 1.64 0.96 -13.04
N PRO A 33 0.46 0.85 -13.70
CA PRO A 33 -0.80 1.07 -13.02
C PRO A 33 -0.94 0.02 -11.92
N VAL A 34 -1.29 0.48 -10.73
CA VAL A 34 -1.53 -0.40 -9.58
C VAL A 34 -2.80 -1.21 -9.83
N SER A 35 -2.85 -2.43 -9.31
CA SER A 35 -4.09 -3.20 -9.30
C SER A 35 -5.14 -2.50 -8.43
N ASP A 36 -6.36 -2.35 -8.95
CA ASP A 36 -7.51 -1.84 -8.19
C ASP A 36 -7.80 -2.71 -6.96
N GLU A 37 -7.51 -4.02 -7.04
CA GLU A 37 -7.65 -4.94 -5.90
C GLU A 37 -6.66 -4.58 -4.77
N ASP A 38 -5.40 -4.31 -5.11
CA ASP A 38 -4.37 -3.97 -4.13
C ASP A 38 -4.65 -2.59 -3.52
N LEU A 39 -5.07 -1.63 -4.33
CA LEU A 39 -5.49 -0.31 -3.86
C LEU A 39 -6.65 -0.41 -2.87
N ARG A 40 -7.65 -1.24 -3.19
CA ARG A 40 -8.79 -1.47 -2.30
C ARG A 40 -8.35 -2.07 -0.98
N VAL A 41 -7.52 -3.12 -1.00
CA VAL A 41 -7.01 -3.75 0.23
C VAL A 41 -6.22 -2.76 1.07
N LEU A 42 -5.31 -1.99 0.47
CA LEU A 42 -4.51 -1.00 1.20
C LEU A 42 -5.36 0.13 1.77
N THR A 43 -6.45 0.50 1.10
CA THR A 43 -7.42 1.47 1.61
C THR A 43 -8.24 0.89 2.77
N GLU A 44 -8.71 -0.36 2.66
CA GLU A 44 -9.42 -1.06 3.73
C GLU A 44 -8.54 -1.25 4.99
N LEU A 45 -7.22 -1.42 4.80
CA LEU A 45 -6.24 -1.47 5.88
C LEU A 45 -5.86 -0.07 6.45
N GLY A 46 -6.36 1.02 5.86
CA GLY A 46 -6.02 2.40 6.26
C GLY A 46 -4.58 2.80 5.97
N LEU A 47 -3.91 2.11 5.04
CA LEU A 47 -2.52 2.38 4.64
C LEU A 47 -2.42 3.37 3.48
N VAL A 48 -3.50 3.50 2.70
CA VAL A 48 -3.64 4.39 1.55
C VAL A 48 -4.98 5.10 1.64
N GLU A 49 -5.02 6.35 1.17
CA GLU A 49 -6.24 7.12 0.94
C GLU A 49 -6.27 7.61 -0.50
N LEU A 50 -7.47 7.75 -1.07
CA LEU A 50 -7.66 8.36 -2.39
C LEU A 50 -7.96 9.84 -2.21
N HIS A 51 -7.07 10.70 -2.70
CA HIS A 51 -7.24 12.15 -2.74
C HIS A 51 -7.29 12.59 -4.20
N ASP A 52 -8.40 13.21 -4.63
CA ASP A 52 -8.62 13.62 -6.02
C ASP A 52 -8.34 12.49 -7.04
N GLU A 53 -8.81 11.27 -6.73
CA GLU A 53 -8.60 10.04 -7.53
C GLU A 53 -7.14 9.54 -7.58
N GLU A 54 -6.21 10.22 -6.90
CA GLU A 54 -4.83 9.76 -6.74
C GLU A 54 -4.64 9.04 -5.39
N PRO A 55 -4.03 7.83 -5.37
CA PRO A 55 -3.70 7.17 -4.13
C PRO A 55 -2.50 7.84 -3.44
N VAL A 56 -2.63 8.08 -2.15
CA VAL A 56 -1.63 8.71 -1.28
C VAL A 56 -1.44 7.84 -0.05
N LEU A 57 -0.20 7.68 0.43
CA LEU A 57 0.04 6.96 1.68
C LEU A 57 -0.46 7.74 2.89
N THR A 58 -1.05 7.01 3.83
CA THR A 58 -1.27 7.51 5.19
C THR A 58 0.03 7.43 6.00
N GLU A 59 0.03 8.03 7.19
CA GLU A 59 1.14 7.86 8.13
C GLU A 59 1.38 6.39 8.50
N ALA A 60 0.30 5.60 8.62
CA ALA A 60 0.40 4.17 8.88
C ALA A 60 1.05 3.41 7.70
N GLY A 61 0.65 3.73 6.46
CA GLY A 61 1.27 3.16 5.27
C GLY A 61 2.76 3.52 5.16
N ALA A 62 3.13 4.75 5.50
CA ALA A 62 4.53 5.19 5.51
C ALA A 62 5.36 4.48 6.60
N ALA A 63 4.77 4.21 7.77
CA ALA A 63 5.43 3.47 8.84
C ALA A 63 5.79 2.04 8.41
N VAL A 64 4.92 1.36 7.65
CA VAL A 64 5.15 0.00 7.11
C VAL A 64 6.38 -0.09 6.21
N LEU A 65 6.75 1.02 5.54
CA LEU A 65 7.92 1.07 4.66
C LEU A 65 9.24 1.39 5.39
N ASN A 66 9.16 1.91 6.62
CA ASN A 66 10.32 2.29 7.43
C ASN A 66 10.75 1.21 8.44
N ASP A 67 9.97 0.14 8.58
CA ASP A 67 10.27 -1.07 9.37
C ASP A 67 11.11 -2.08 8.57
#